data_AF-A0A963PMR4-F1
#
_entry.id   AF-A0A963PMR4-F1
#
_cell.length_a   1.000
_cell.length_b   1.000
_cell.length_c   1.000
_cell.angle_alpha   90.00
_cell.angle_beta   90.00
_cell.angle_gamma   90.00
#
_symmetry.space_group_name_H-M   'P 1'
#
loop_
_entity.id
_entity.type
_entity.pdbx_description
1 polymer ?
#
loop_
_entity_poly.entity_id
_entity_poly.type
_entity_poly.pdbx_seq_one_letter_code
_entity_poly.pdbx_strand_id
1 'polypeptide(L)'
;MTDDNQPPRRLPPLNSVSAEQGVNFATHTYWGVADQPRFRALMDEAIELVGPTFFLGDNLFTWSRNNSALEDLPFRKAWADNLQNVSDEAIVWRRYILACAAYHCMHVPGDFVECGVYMGTGMKTVMDYLGGTEFEKTFWGYDTFDYNPVEGHAFEGQEQGLFDKVKQRFADYPQVRLVAGLLPKAFEQGAPERVALLHIDLNNVEGEIAVLEALFDKVSPGGIIVLDDYEWAGVYRPQKIGEDRWFDDRHYRIFPLPTGQGIVLKR
;
A
#
# COMPACT_ATOMS: atom_id res chain seq x y z
N MET A 1 0.32 4.83 32.68
CA MET A 1 1.25 5.64 31.86
C MET A 1 2.24 4.67 31.26
N THR A 2 1.88 4.08 30.12
CA THR A 2 2.84 3.41 29.26
C THR A 2 3.68 4.50 28.61
N ASP A 3 4.99 4.32 28.62
CA ASP A 3 5.94 5.26 28.05
C ASP A 3 5.84 5.16 26.52
N ASP A 4 4.90 5.92 25.93
CA ASP A 4 4.61 6.01 24.47
C ASP A 4 5.84 6.48 23.63
N ASN A 5 7.00 6.68 24.26
CA ASN A 5 8.25 7.17 23.66
C ASN A 5 9.38 6.13 23.59
N GLN A 6 9.14 4.86 23.94
CA GLN A 6 10.17 3.84 23.69
C GLN A 6 10.27 3.56 22.19
N PRO A 7 11.48 3.65 21.59
CA PRO A 7 11.64 3.30 20.19
C PRO A 7 11.25 1.83 19.95
N PRO A 8 10.67 1.51 18.79
CA PRO A 8 10.21 0.17 18.47
C PRO A 8 11.32 -0.87 18.64
N ARG A 9 10.99 -2.06 19.11
CA ARG A 9 11.97 -3.15 19.30
C ARG A 9 12.52 -3.57 17.93
N ARG A 10 13.68 -3.01 17.58
CA ARG A 10 14.54 -3.31 16.43
C ARG A 10 13.79 -3.42 15.09
N LEU A 11 13.69 -2.29 14.41
CA LEU A 11 13.36 -2.24 12.99
C LEU A 11 14.43 -2.98 12.14
N PRO A 12 14.06 -3.58 10.99
CA PRO A 12 15.00 -4.31 10.15
C PRO A 12 16.14 -3.38 9.67
N PRO A 13 17.41 -3.79 9.77
CA PRO A 13 18.51 -3.05 9.19
C PRO A 13 18.56 -3.26 7.68
N LEU A 14 18.99 -2.24 6.94
CA LEU A 14 19.37 -2.43 5.54
C LEU A 14 20.57 -3.38 5.45
N ASN A 15 20.53 -4.34 4.52
CA ASN A 15 21.67 -5.17 4.20
C ASN A 15 22.75 -4.38 3.45
N SER A 16 24.00 -4.85 3.53
CA SER A 16 25.07 -4.33 2.69
C SER A 16 24.82 -4.69 1.23
N VAL A 17 25.03 -3.73 0.33
CA VAL A 17 24.96 -3.91 -1.12
C VAL A 17 26.30 -3.56 -1.76
N SER A 18 26.66 -4.26 -2.84
CA SER A 18 27.88 -3.95 -3.61
C SER A 18 27.63 -2.76 -4.55
N ALA A 19 28.61 -1.86 -4.67
CA ALA A 19 28.54 -0.73 -5.61
C ALA A 19 28.55 -1.16 -7.09
N GLU A 20 28.97 -2.39 -7.38
CA GLU A 20 29.07 -2.92 -8.75
C GLU A 20 27.86 -3.79 -9.14
N GLN A 21 26.96 -4.10 -8.19
CA GLN A 21 25.81 -4.96 -8.43
C GLN A 21 24.53 -4.13 -8.45
N GLY A 22 23.79 -4.20 -9.55
CA GLY A 22 22.43 -3.69 -9.66
C GLY A 22 21.43 -4.83 -9.81
N VAL A 23 20.22 -4.65 -9.33
CA VAL A 23 19.13 -5.62 -9.51
C VAL A 23 18.18 -5.11 -10.58
N ASN A 24 18.02 -5.88 -11.66
CA ASN A 24 17.03 -5.61 -12.69
C ASN A 24 15.69 -6.27 -12.36
N PHE A 25 14.60 -5.69 -12.87
CA PHE A 25 13.26 -6.23 -12.68
C PHE A 25 12.37 -5.96 -13.86
N ALA A 26 11.65 -6.99 -14.29
CA ALA A 26 10.60 -6.90 -15.27
C ALA A 26 9.47 -7.86 -14.88
N THR A 27 8.23 -7.39 -14.91
CA THR A 27 7.05 -8.26 -14.98
C THR A 27 6.35 -8.04 -16.33
N HIS A 28 5.39 -8.89 -16.63
CA HIS A 28 4.55 -8.72 -17.81
C HIS A 28 3.09 -8.41 -17.47
N THR A 29 2.87 -7.83 -16.29
CA THR A 29 1.56 -7.41 -15.82
C THR A 29 1.46 -5.91 -15.98
N TYR A 30 0.63 -5.48 -16.93
CA TYR A 30 0.43 -4.07 -17.29
C TYR A 30 -1.06 -3.78 -17.43
N TRP A 31 -1.47 -2.56 -17.11
CA TRP A 31 -2.86 -2.12 -17.22
C TRP A 31 -3.00 -1.04 -18.30
N GLY A 32 -4.15 -1.04 -19.00
CA GLY A 32 -4.42 -0.06 -20.05
C GLY A 32 -3.70 -0.33 -21.39
N VAL A 33 -3.25 -1.56 -21.63
CA VAL A 33 -2.60 -1.97 -22.88
C VAL A 33 -3.58 -2.67 -23.82
N ALA A 34 -3.79 -2.13 -25.02
CA ALA A 34 -4.77 -2.64 -25.98
C ALA A 34 -4.36 -3.95 -26.69
N ASP A 35 -3.06 -4.13 -26.97
CA ASP A 35 -2.50 -5.32 -27.61
C ASP A 35 -1.33 -5.83 -26.75
N GLN A 36 -1.64 -6.66 -25.75
CA GLN A 36 -0.66 -7.13 -24.77
C GLN A 36 0.49 -7.94 -25.41
N PRO A 37 0.25 -8.91 -26.32
CA PRO A 37 1.34 -9.65 -26.95
C PRO A 37 2.32 -8.75 -27.69
N ARG A 38 1.82 -7.80 -28.48
CA ARG A 38 2.68 -6.87 -29.21
C ARG A 38 3.43 -5.94 -28.27
N PHE A 39 2.76 -5.40 -27.25
CA PHE A 39 3.40 -4.52 -26.28
C PHE A 39 4.52 -5.23 -25.53
N ARG A 40 4.30 -6.47 -25.08
CA ARG A 40 5.34 -7.28 -24.43
C ARG A 40 6.57 -7.42 -25.33
N ALA A 41 6.39 -7.82 -26.59
CA ALA A 41 7.51 -7.98 -27.52
C ALA A 41 8.33 -6.69 -27.68
N LEU A 42 7.66 -5.54 -27.78
CA LEU A 42 8.33 -4.24 -27.86
C LEU A 42 9.09 -3.87 -26.57
N MET A 43 8.55 -4.23 -25.41
CA MET A 43 9.20 -3.97 -24.14
C MET A 43 10.40 -4.88 -23.89
N ASP A 44 10.32 -6.15 -24.32
CA ASP A 44 11.45 -7.08 -24.28
C ASP A 44 12.63 -6.53 -25.11
N GLU A 45 12.34 -5.99 -26.31
CA GLU A 45 13.36 -5.31 -27.13
C GLU A 45 13.90 -4.04 -26.45
N ALA A 46 13.04 -3.24 -25.82
CA ALA A 46 13.44 -1.99 -25.18
C ALA A 46 14.33 -2.20 -23.94
N ILE A 47 14.09 -3.26 -23.17
CA ILE A 47 14.89 -3.63 -21.98
C ILE A 47 16.35 -3.90 -22.36
N GLU A 48 16.60 -4.56 -23.48
CA GLU A 48 17.97 -4.86 -23.96
C GLU A 48 18.77 -3.60 -24.35
N LEU A 49 18.10 -2.45 -24.48
CA LEU A 49 18.70 -1.17 -24.89
C LEU A 49 18.99 -0.22 -23.71
N VAL A 50 18.68 -0.61 -22.47
CA VAL A 50 18.82 0.25 -21.29
C VAL A 50 19.69 -0.36 -20.18
N GLY A 51 20.27 0.49 -19.34
CA GLY A 51 21.13 0.09 -18.22
C GLY A 51 21.61 1.30 -17.40
N PRO A 52 22.55 1.13 -16.44
CA PRO A 52 23.12 -0.14 -15.95
C PRO A 52 22.10 -1.03 -15.22
N THR A 53 20.99 -0.45 -14.77
CA THR A 53 19.83 -1.15 -14.21
C THR A 53 18.54 -0.70 -14.88
N PHE A 54 17.50 -1.53 -14.82
CA PHE A 54 16.16 -1.19 -15.25
C PHE A 54 15.07 -1.73 -14.30
N PHE A 55 13.91 -1.09 -14.34
CA PHE A 55 12.67 -1.55 -13.74
C PHE A 55 11.55 -1.45 -14.77
N LEU A 56 10.84 -2.55 -15.00
CA LEU A 56 9.61 -2.60 -15.78
C LEU A 56 8.52 -3.32 -14.99
N GLY A 57 7.53 -2.57 -14.55
CA GLY A 57 6.40 -3.09 -13.78
C GLY A 57 5.49 -1.94 -13.39
N ASP A 58 4.27 -2.22 -12.98
CA ASP A 58 3.35 -1.18 -12.51
C ASP A 58 3.13 -0.02 -13.50
N ASN A 59 3.07 -0.32 -14.80
CA ASN A 59 3.03 0.67 -15.88
C ASN A 59 4.22 1.67 -15.91
N LEU A 60 5.30 1.37 -15.21
CA LEU A 60 6.50 2.20 -15.09
C LEU A 60 7.70 1.48 -15.74
N PHE A 61 8.38 2.19 -16.65
CA PHE A 61 9.66 1.75 -17.22
C PHE A 61 10.75 2.77 -16.92
N THR A 62 11.73 2.40 -16.10
CA THR A 62 12.86 3.27 -15.73
C THR A 62 14.19 2.57 -15.89
N TRP A 63 15.27 3.34 -16.06
CA TRP A 63 16.64 2.85 -16.12
C TRP A 63 17.62 3.83 -15.48
N SER A 64 18.84 3.36 -15.22
CA SER A 64 19.85 4.13 -14.48
C SER A 64 19.34 4.60 -13.11
N ARG A 65 18.58 3.75 -12.42
CA ARG A 65 18.05 3.98 -11.07
C ARG A 65 18.33 2.76 -10.19
N ASN A 66 18.50 2.98 -8.89
CA ASN A 66 18.59 1.86 -7.96
C ASN A 66 17.19 1.28 -7.75
N ASN A 67 17.11 -0.05 -7.68
CA ASN A 67 15.87 -0.75 -7.37
C ASN A 67 15.83 -1.12 -5.88
N SER A 68 15.75 -0.10 -5.02
CA SER A 68 15.86 -0.27 -3.56
C SER A 68 14.86 -1.27 -2.98
N ALA A 69 13.64 -1.34 -3.53
CA ALA A 69 12.65 -2.35 -3.16
C ALA A 69 13.14 -3.81 -3.34
N LEU A 70 14.10 -4.05 -4.23
CA LEU A 70 14.65 -5.38 -4.50
C LEU A 70 16.01 -5.62 -3.83
N GLU A 71 16.63 -4.54 -3.36
CA GLU A 71 17.91 -4.54 -2.65
C GLU A 71 17.74 -4.65 -1.14
N ASP A 72 16.63 -4.16 -0.58
CA ASP A 72 16.21 -4.36 0.82
C ASP A 72 15.74 -5.82 1.00
N LEU A 73 16.64 -6.69 1.45
CA LEU A 73 16.40 -8.12 1.56
C LEU A 73 15.31 -8.49 2.58
N PRO A 74 15.24 -7.88 3.78
CA PRO A 74 14.11 -8.09 4.69
C PRO A 74 12.77 -7.75 4.04
N PHE A 75 12.66 -6.60 3.37
CA PHE A 75 11.42 -6.25 2.67
C PHE A 75 11.13 -7.21 1.53
N ARG A 76 12.12 -7.51 0.68
CA ARG A 76 11.93 -8.39 -0.48
C ARG A 76 11.43 -9.77 -0.06
N LYS A 77 11.93 -10.30 1.06
CA LYS A 77 11.43 -11.55 1.65
C LYS A 77 9.96 -11.42 2.07
N ALA A 78 9.62 -10.38 2.84
CA ALA A 78 8.25 -10.14 3.28
C ALA A 78 7.27 -9.92 2.12
N TRP A 79 7.70 -9.25 1.05
CA TRP A 79 6.91 -9.09 -0.17
C TRP A 79 6.72 -10.41 -0.90
N ALA A 80 7.82 -11.14 -1.18
CA ALA A 80 7.77 -12.41 -1.91
C ALA A 80 6.93 -13.49 -1.20
N ASP A 81 7.03 -13.58 0.12
CA ASP A 81 6.27 -14.57 0.92
C ASP A 81 4.76 -14.30 0.94
N ASN A 82 4.33 -13.08 0.58
CA ASN A 82 2.93 -12.67 0.69
C ASN A 82 2.21 -12.50 -0.65
N LEU A 83 2.89 -12.63 -1.79
CA LEU A 83 2.29 -12.57 -3.13
C LEU A 83 1.08 -13.52 -3.23
N GLN A 84 -0.08 -13.00 -3.68
CA GLN A 84 -1.27 -13.81 -3.95
C GLN A 84 -1.54 -13.97 -5.45
N ASN A 85 -1.05 -13.04 -6.27
CA ASN A 85 -1.22 -13.05 -7.72
C ASN A 85 -0.09 -12.26 -8.42
N VAL A 86 -0.13 -12.24 -9.75
CA VAL A 86 0.86 -11.53 -10.58
C VAL A 86 0.78 -10.01 -10.48
N SER A 87 -0.34 -9.46 -10.00
CA SER A 87 -0.48 -8.02 -9.74
C SER A 87 0.33 -7.62 -8.51
N ASP A 88 0.30 -8.41 -7.44
CA ASP A 88 1.12 -8.18 -6.24
C ASP A 88 2.62 -8.15 -6.57
N GLU A 89 3.06 -8.95 -7.55
CA GLU A 89 4.44 -8.94 -8.03
C GLU A 89 4.74 -7.64 -8.77
N ALA A 90 3.84 -7.23 -9.67
CA ALA A 90 4.06 -6.07 -10.53
C ALA A 90 4.15 -4.75 -9.77
N ILE A 91 3.43 -4.61 -8.65
CA ILE A 91 3.34 -3.38 -7.85
C ILE A 91 4.36 -3.29 -6.71
N VAL A 92 5.49 -4.00 -6.80
CA VAL A 92 6.52 -4.05 -5.73
C VAL A 92 6.93 -2.68 -5.19
N TRP A 93 7.02 -1.65 -6.04
CA TRP A 93 7.34 -0.29 -5.60
C TRP A 93 6.24 0.30 -4.71
N ARG A 94 4.95 0.07 -5.00
CA ARG A 94 3.86 0.53 -4.13
C ARG A 94 3.95 -0.08 -2.74
N ARG A 95 4.22 -1.39 -2.70
CA ARG A 95 4.41 -2.13 -1.45
C ARG A 95 5.62 -1.62 -0.69
N TYR A 96 6.71 -1.29 -1.37
CA TYR A 96 7.91 -0.75 -0.73
C TYR A 96 7.68 0.67 -0.19
N ILE A 97 7.00 1.53 -0.94
CA ILE A 97 6.61 2.87 -0.47
C ILE A 97 5.75 2.78 0.79
N LEU A 98 4.73 1.90 0.79
CA LEU A 98 3.89 1.65 1.95
C LEU A 98 4.72 1.12 3.14
N ALA A 99 5.64 0.19 2.91
CA ALA A 99 6.53 -0.36 3.92
C ALA A 99 7.49 0.69 4.51
N CYS A 100 8.05 1.59 3.68
CA CYS A 100 8.86 2.71 4.15
C CYS A 100 8.04 3.72 4.95
N ALA A 101 6.83 4.06 4.49
CA ALA A 101 5.91 4.92 5.25
C ALA A 101 5.61 4.31 6.62
N ALA A 102 5.28 3.02 6.65
CA ALA A 102 5.07 2.26 7.88
C ALA A 102 6.30 2.26 8.79
N TYR A 103 7.50 2.04 8.23
CA TYR A 103 8.77 2.07 8.98
C TYR A 103 8.94 3.40 9.73
N HIS A 104 8.71 4.54 9.07
CA HIS A 104 8.74 5.84 9.73
C HIS A 104 7.65 5.98 10.80
N CYS A 105 6.44 5.52 10.50
CA CYS A 105 5.30 5.59 11.41
C CYS A 105 5.45 4.68 12.63
N MET A 106 6.42 3.76 12.68
CA MET A 106 6.70 2.97 13.90
C MET A 106 7.07 3.85 15.10
N HIS A 107 7.64 5.02 14.86
CA HIS A 107 8.00 6.01 15.89
C HIS A 107 6.90 7.04 16.18
N VAL A 108 5.79 7.00 15.43
CA VAL A 108 4.68 7.94 15.57
C VAL A 108 3.61 7.33 16.49
N PRO A 109 3.06 8.05 17.47
CA PRO A 109 1.99 7.52 18.31
C PRO A 109 0.73 7.21 17.50
N GLY A 110 0.09 6.07 17.79
CA GLY A 110 -1.11 5.61 17.11
C GLY A 110 -0.94 4.29 16.38
N ASP A 111 -2.08 3.77 15.92
CA ASP A 111 -2.23 2.49 15.23
C ASP A 111 -2.07 2.66 13.71
N PHE A 112 -1.94 1.54 13.00
CA PHE A 112 -1.98 1.52 11.53
C PHE A 112 -3.37 1.17 11.03
N VAL A 113 -3.77 1.74 9.90
CA VAL A 113 -5.06 1.54 9.27
C VAL A 113 -4.89 1.30 7.78
N GLU A 114 -5.54 0.27 7.25
CA GLU A 114 -5.76 0.03 5.83
C GLU A 114 -7.26 0.00 5.54
N CYS A 115 -7.69 0.84 4.60
CA CYS A 115 -9.07 0.93 4.11
C CYS A 115 -9.09 0.42 2.67
N GLY A 116 -9.66 -0.78 2.45
CA GLY A 116 -9.48 -1.56 1.24
C GLY A 116 -8.38 -2.59 1.45
N VAL A 117 -8.75 -3.74 2.03
CA VAL A 117 -7.79 -4.78 2.46
C VAL A 117 -7.67 -5.88 1.41
N TYR A 118 -8.78 -6.25 0.76
CA TYR A 118 -8.86 -7.43 -0.11
C TYR A 118 -8.26 -8.68 0.56
N MET A 119 -7.20 -9.28 0.02
CA MET A 119 -6.48 -10.44 0.59
C MET A 119 -5.51 -10.07 1.73
N GLY A 120 -5.41 -8.79 2.09
CA GLY A 120 -4.54 -8.27 3.14
C GLY A 120 -3.05 -8.32 2.80
N THR A 121 -2.67 -8.41 1.52
CA THR A 121 -1.27 -8.49 1.11
C THR A 121 -0.46 -7.27 1.55
N GLY A 122 -0.99 -6.05 1.38
CA GLY A 122 -0.32 -4.80 1.76
C GLY A 122 0.01 -4.76 3.26
N MET A 123 -1.04 -4.82 4.09
CA MET A 123 -0.92 -4.93 5.55
C MET A 123 0.03 -6.05 5.98
N LYS A 124 -0.10 -7.26 5.44
CA LYS A 124 0.70 -8.42 5.84
C LYS A 124 2.18 -8.26 5.47
N THR A 125 2.50 -7.73 4.29
CA THR A 125 3.88 -7.41 3.89
C THR A 125 4.50 -6.38 4.82
N VAL A 126 3.77 -5.32 5.19
CA VAL A 126 4.23 -4.32 6.16
C VAL A 126 4.54 -4.97 7.51
N MET A 127 3.61 -5.79 8.03
CA MET A 127 3.81 -6.46 9.31
C MET A 127 5.02 -7.39 9.28
N ASP A 128 5.13 -8.25 8.28
CA ASP A 128 6.24 -9.20 8.15
C ASP A 128 7.60 -8.52 7.97
N TYR A 129 7.63 -7.37 7.28
CA TYR A 129 8.83 -6.54 7.18
C TYR A 129 9.23 -5.94 8.55
N LEU A 130 8.25 -5.50 9.34
CA LEU A 130 8.46 -4.72 10.57
C LEU A 130 8.34 -5.54 11.87
N GLY A 131 8.42 -6.86 11.82
CA GLY A 131 8.45 -7.73 13.01
C GLY A 131 7.56 -8.97 12.96
N GLY A 132 6.79 -9.17 11.89
CA GLY A 132 5.88 -10.29 11.73
C GLY A 132 4.86 -10.36 12.87
N THR A 133 4.77 -11.51 13.52
CA THR A 133 3.86 -11.70 14.66
C THR A 133 4.26 -10.87 15.89
N GLU A 134 5.51 -10.37 15.96
CA GLU A 134 5.99 -9.46 17.00
C GLU A 134 5.78 -7.97 16.66
N PHE A 135 5.13 -7.64 15.53
CA PHE A 135 4.81 -6.25 15.16
C PHE A 135 4.04 -5.54 16.30
N GLU A 136 4.51 -4.36 16.70
CA GLU A 136 4.18 -3.78 18.01
C GLU A 136 2.90 -2.93 18.06
N LYS A 137 2.39 -2.49 16.89
CA LYS A 137 1.19 -1.65 16.82
C LYS A 137 -0.04 -2.49 16.52
N THR A 138 -1.22 -1.99 16.90
CA THR A 138 -2.46 -2.54 16.34
C THR A 138 -2.54 -2.14 14.87
N PHE A 139 -2.92 -3.07 14.01
CA PHE A 139 -3.16 -2.79 12.60
C PHE A 139 -4.60 -3.14 12.28
N TRP A 140 -5.37 -2.11 11.93
CA TRP A 140 -6.77 -2.20 11.56
C TRP A 140 -6.92 -2.37 10.05
N GLY A 141 -7.71 -3.34 9.63
CA GLY A 141 -8.08 -3.57 8.24
C GLY A 141 -9.59 -3.47 8.04
N TYR A 142 -10.04 -2.59 7.15
CA TYR A 142 -11.45 -2.38 6.85
C TYR A 142 -11.75 -2.71 5.39
N ASP A 143 -12.75 -3.57 5.16
CA ASP A 143 -13.19 -3.95 3.82
C ASP A 143 -14.62 -4.52 3.87
N THR A 144 -15.31 -4.56 2.73
CA THR A 144 -16.55 -5.33 2.61
C THR A 144 -16.31 -6.84 2.52
N PHE A 145 -15.09 -7.26 2.15
CA PHE A 145 -14.61 -8.62 1.97
C PHE A 145 -15.50 -9.46 1.04
N ASP A 146 -16.57 -10.06 1.56
CA ASP A 146 -17.35 -11.08 0.85
C ASP A 146 -18.29 -10.53 -0.24
N TYR A 147 -18.40 -9.21 -0.39
CA TYR A 147 -19.23 -8.59 -1.41
C TYR A 147 -18.66 -7.26 -1.91
N ASN A 148 -19.03 -6.88 -3.14
CA ASN A 148 -18.74 -5.57 -3.69
C ASN A 148 -19.99 -4.68 -3.65
N PRO A 149 -19.94 -3.50 -3.03
CA PRO A 149 -21.06 -2.57 -2.97
C PRO A 149 -21.28 -1.81 -4.29
N VAL A 150 -20.29 -1.78 -5.19
CA VAL A 150 -20.31 -1.02 -6.44
C VAL A 150 -20.60 -1.96 -7.62
N GLU A 151 -21.73 -1.73 -8.29
CA GLU A 151 -22.13 -2.51 -9.46
C GLU A 151 -21.11 -2.35 -10.61
N GLY A 152 -20.66 -3.47 -11.20
CA GLY A 152 -19.70 -3.46 -12.32
C GLY A 152 -18.22 -3.31 -11.93
N HIS A 153 -17.91 -3.20 -10.63
CA HIS A 153 -16.55 -3.08 -10.10
C HIS A 153 -16.11 -4.31 -9.27
N ALA A 154 -16.72 -5.48 -9.50
CA ALA A 154 -16.35 -6.71 -8.80
C ALA A 154 -14.88 -7.06 -9.06
N PHE A 155 -14.10 -7.23 -8.00
CA PHE A 155 -12.72 -7.72 -8.10
C PHE A 155 -12.72 -9.24 -8.25
N GLU A 156 -11.77 -9.77 -9.03
CA GLU A 156 -11.56 -11.21 -9.12
C GLU A 156 -11.29 -11.78 -7.71
N GLY A 157 -12.02 -12.84 -7.34
CA GLY A 157 -11.89 -13.48 -6.02
C GLY A 157 -12.60 -12.77 -4.85
N GLN A 158 -13.31 -11.66 -5.08
CA GLN A 158 -14.18 -11.04 -4.07
C GLN A 158 -15.54 -11.77 -4.02
N GLU A 159 -15.54 -12.93 -3.38
CA GLU A 159 -16.68 -13.84 -3.28
C GLU A 159 -16.92 -14.27 -1.83
N GLN A 160 -18.04 -14.93 -1.58
CA GLN A 160 -18.36 -15.47 -0.27
C GLN A 160 -17.23 -16.38 0.26
N GLY A 161 -16.72 -16.06 1.45
CA GLY A 161 -15.64 -16.80 2.11
C GLY A 161 -14.26 -16.13 1.95
N LEU A 162 -14.17 -15.01 1.25
CA LEU A 162 -12.98 -14.17 1.26
C LEU A 162 -12.63 -13.73 2.68
N PHE A 163 -13.61 -13.29 3.48
CA PHE A 163 -13.32 -12.82 4.84
C PHE A 163 -12.70 -13.92 5.72
N ASP A 164 -13.16 -15.16 5.59
CA ASP A 164 -12.56 -16.30 6.29
C ASP A 164 -11.13 -16.59 5.83
N LYS A 165 -10.86 -16.51 4.52
CA LYS A 165 -9.49 -16.63 3.98
C LYS A 165 -8.56 -15.55 4.56
N VAL A 166 -9.04 -14.30 4.64
CA VAL A 166 -8.25 -13.19 5.19
C VAL A 166 -8.00 -13.40 6.69
N LYS A 167 -9.02 -13.76 7.47
CA LYS A 167 -8.84 -14.09 8.90
C LYS A 167 -7.79 -15.20 9.11
N GLN A 168 -7.79 -16.22 8.25
CA GLN A 168 -6.80 -17.30 8.35
C GLN A 168 -5.37 -16.82 8.10
N ARG A 169 -5.15 -15.84 7.21
CA ARG A 169 -3.82 -15.25 6.96
C ARG A 169 -3.26 -14.50 8.16
N PHE A 170 -4.13 -14.00 9.04
CA PHE A 170 -3.77 -13.23 10.23
C PHE A 170 -4.03 -13.98 11.54
N ALA A 171 -4.25 -15.30 11.49
CA ALA A 171 -4.59 -16.11 12.68
C ALA A 171 -3.53 -16.02 13.79
N ASP A 172 -2.24 -15.92 13.41
CA ASP A 172 -1.12 -15.82 14.33
C ASP A 172 -0.75 -14.37 14.73
N TYR A 173 -1.57 -13.38 14.31
CA TYR A 173 -1.30 -11.94 14.49
C TYR A 173 -2.33 -11.33 15.46
N PRO A 174 -2.13 -11.44 16.78
CA PRO A 174 -3.10 -10.97 17.79
C PRO A 174 -3.32 -9.45 17.82
N GLN A 175 -2.48 -8.68 17.14
CA GLN A 175 -2.55 -7.23 16.98
C GLN A 175 -3.35 -6.80 15.74
N VAL A 176 -3.84 -7.74 14.93
CA VAL A 176 -4.68 -7.44 13.76
C VAL A 176 -6.14 -7.29 14.17
N ARG A 177 -6.81 -6.26 13.65
CA ARG A 177 -8.24 -6.01 13.82
C ARG A 177 -8.89 -5.88 12.45
N LEU A 178 -9.53 -6.95 11.98
CA LEU A 178 -10.28 -6.92 10.72
C LEU A 178 -11.74 -6.57 10.99
N VAL A 179 -12.27 -5.59 10.27
CA VAL A 179 -13.64 -5.13 10.41
C VAL A 179 -14.33 -5.21 9.05
N ALA A 180 -15.30 -6.12 8.95
CA ALA A 180 -16.10 -6.30 7.74
C ALA A 180 -17.23 -5.25 7.70
N GLY A 181 -17.31 -4.51 6.60
CA GLY A 181 -18.41 -3.58 6.33
C GLY A 181 -18.06 -2.44 5.39
N LEU A 182 -19.09 -1.75 4.93
CA LEU A 182 -18.94 -0.58 4.06
C LEU A 182 -18.39 0.62 4.86
N LEU A 183 -17.38 1.29 4.31
CA LEU A 183 -16.85 2.53 4.86
C LEU A 183 -17.72 3.74 4.48
N PRO A 184 -17.89 4.74 5.37
CA PRO A 184 -17.26 4.86 6.70
C PRO A 184 -18.02 4.14 7.83
N LYS A 185 -19.19 3.56 7.56
CA LYS A 185 -20.05 2.95 8.60
C LYS A 185 -19.35 1.84 9.39
N ALA A 186 -18.43 1.10 8.76
CA ALA A 186 -17.64 0.07 9.44
C ALA A 186 -16.87 0.60 10.67
N PHE A 187 -16.52 1.89 10.71
CA PHE A 187 -15.86 2.51 11.86
C PHE A 187 -16.70 2.50 13.15
N GLU A 188 -18.03 2.38 13.05
CA GLU A 188 -18.92 2.24 14.21
C GLU A 188 -18.68 0.93 14.99
N GLN A 189 -18.11 -0.09 14.33
CA GLN A 189 -17.76 -1.37 14.95
C GLN A 189 -16.42 -1.31 15.71
N GLY A 190 -15.63 -0.27 15.48
CA GLY A 190 -14.32 -0.07 16.09
C GLY A 190 -13.41 0.74 15.18
N ALA A 191 -12.74 1.74 15.76
CA ALA A 191 -11.73 2.54 15.10
C ALA A 191 -10.65 2.97 16.10
N PRO A 192 -9.39 3.14 15.66
CA PRO A 192 -8.34 3.65 16.52
C PRO A 192 -8.66 5.07 17.00
N GLU A 193 -8.15 5.41 18.19
CA GLU A 193 -8.22 6.77 18.72
C GLU A 193 -7.19 7.69 18.07
N ARG A 194 -6.00 7.15 17.76
CA ARG A 194 -4.89 7.83 17.08
C ARG A 194 -4.35 6.94 15.97
N VAL A 195 -4.02 7.55 14.83
CA VAL A 195 -3.52 6.86 13.64
C VAL A 195 -2.10 7.34 13.33
N ALA A 196 -1.16 6.41 13.21
CA ALA A 196 0.20 6.71 12.78
C ALA A 196 0.36 6.55 11.26
N LEU A 197 -0.27 5.53 10.68
CA LEU A 197 -0.30 5.27 9.24
C LEU A 197 -1.74 5.07 8.78
N LEU A 198 -2.17 5.82 7.77
CA LEU A 198 -3.46 5.65 7.10
C LEU A 198 -3.22 5.30 5.63
N HIS A 199 -3.54 4.07 5.23
CA HIS A 199 -3.51 3.62 3.85
C HIS A 199 -4.95 3.53 3.31
N ILE A 200 -5.22 4.21 2.20
CA ILE A 200 -6.54 4.29 1.57
C ILE A 200 -6.44 3.73 0.14
N ASP A 201 -7.21 2.68 -0.15
CA ASP A 201 -7.27 1.94 -1.41
C ASP A 201 -8.72 1.50 -1.67
N LEU A 202 -9.60 2.47 -1.96
CA LEU A 202 -11.04 2.19 -2.10
C LEU A 202 -11.53 2.28 -3.53
N ASN A 203 -10.70 2.73 -4.48
CA ASN A 203 -11.03 2.77 -5.89
C ASN A 203 -12.31 3.60 -6.21
N ASN A 204 -12.76 4.48 -5.31
CA ASN A 204 -13.88 5.41 -5.54
C ASN A 204 -13.81 6.67 -4.66
N VAL A 205 -14.18 7.82 -5.24
CA VAL A 205 -14.03 9.15 -4.61
C VAL A 205 -14.84 9.27 -3.32
N GLU A 206 -16.08 8.82 -3.34
CA GLU A 206 -17.02 8.98 -2.23
C GLU A 206 -16.52 8.26 -0.98
N GLY A 207 -16.01 7.04 -1.15
CA GLY A 207 -15.43 6.23 -0.08
C GLY A 207 -14.16 6.86 0.49
N GLU A 208 -13.24 7.30 -0.37
CA GLU A 208 -11.95 7.86 0.06
C GLU A 208 -12.14 9.19 0.81
N ILE A 209 -12.97 10.08 0.29
CA ILE A 209 -13.31 11.34 0.98
C ILE A 209 -14.01 11.05 2.31
N ALA A 210 -14.91 10.07 2.38
CA ALA A 210 -15.58 9.70 3.63
C ALA A 210 -14.60 9.13 4.67
N VAL A 211 -13.59 8.35 4.25
CA VAL A 211 -12.51 7.89 5.14
C VAL A 211 -11.67 9.07 5.62
N LEU A 212 -11.30 10.00 4.74
CA LEU A 212 -10.55 11.20 5.11
C LEU A 212 -11.32 12.04 6.14
N GLU A 213 -12.61 12.29 5.94
CA GLU A 213 -13.45 13.00 6.92
C GLU A 213 -13.52 12.28 8.28
N ALA A 214 -13.48 10.94 8.29
CA ALA A 214 -13.57 10.16 9.53
C ALA A 214 -12.24 10.03 10.29
N LEU A 215 -11.11 9.91 9.57
CA LEU A 215 -9.83 9.51 10.16
C LEU A 215 -8.73 10.57 10.08
N PHE A 216 -8.81 11.57 9.20
CA PHE A 216 -7.71 12.51 9.00
C PHE A 216 -7.32 13.28 10.27
N ASP A 217 -8.30 13.68 11.07
CA ASP A 217 -8.06 14.40 12.33
C ASP A 217 -7.54 13.48 13.44
N LYS A 218 -7.65 12.16 13.27
CA LYS A 218 -7.05 11.17 14.16
C LYS A 218 -5.61 10.84 13.79
N VAL A 219 -5.14 11.23 12.60
CA VAL A 219 -3.74 11.03 12.21
C VAL A 219 -2.87 11.92 13.08
N SER A 220 -1.92 11.30 13.79
CA SER A 220 -0.98 11.99 14.66
C SER A 220 -0.02 12.87 13.85
N PRO A 221 0.45 14.00 14.39
CA PRO A 221 1.58 14.73 13.80
C PRO A 221 2.79 13.80 13.57
N GLY A 222 3.40 13.89 12.39
CA GLY A 222 4.42 12.97 11.90
C GLY A 222 3.88 11.71 11.23
N GLY A 223 2.57 11.44 11.35
CA GLY A 223 1.91 10.34 10.69
C GLY A 223 1.83 10.52 9.18
N ILE A 224 1.67 9.41 8.47
CA ILE A 224 1.68 9.38 7.00
C ILE A 224 0.37 8.84 6.49
N ILE A 225 -0.17 9.49 5.46
CA ILE A 225 -1.32 9.03 4.70
C ILE A 225 -0.82 8.60 3.32
N VAL A 226 -1.18 7.39 2.91
CA VAL A 226 -0.90 6.85 1.57
C VAL A 226 -2.24 6.68 0.85
N LEU A 227 -2.35 7.28 -0.33
CA LEU A 227 -3.51 7.22 -1.21
C LEU A 227 -3.12 6.33 -2.39
N ASP A 228 -3.65 5.11 -2.52
CA ASP A 228 -3.10 4.14 -3.49
C ASP A 228 -3.39 4.52 -4.95
N ASP A 229 -4.55 5.15 -5.19
CA ASP A 229 -5.06 5.41 -6.54
C ASP A 229 -4.85 6.87 -7.05
N TYR A 230 -4.24 7.75 -6.24
CA TYR A 230 -4.25 9.20 -6.43
C TYR A 230 -3.75 9.73 -7.80
N GLU A 231 -2.67 9.20 -8.35
CA GLU A 231 -2.07 9.63 -9.64
C GLU A 231 -2.50 8.77 -10.83
N TRP A 232 -3.51 7.92 -10.66
CA TRP A 232 -4.05 7.18 -11.78
C TRP A 232 -4.93 8.04 -12.69
N ALA A 233 -4.81 7.79 -13.99
CA ALA A 233 -5.61 8.43 -15.02
C ALA A 233 -6.89 7.64 -15.33
N GLY A 234 -7.72 8.17 -16.24
CA GLY A 234 -8.94 7.49 -16.69
C GLY A 234 -10.02 7.47 -15.60
N VAL A 235 -10.50 6.27 -15.26
CA VAL A 235 -11.61 6.08 -14.30
C VAL A 235 -11.29 6.59 -12.89
N TYR A 236 -10.01 6.64 -12.54
CA TYR A 236 -9.50 7.10 -11.23
C TYR A 236 -9.31 8.63 -11.17
N ARG A 237 -9.32 9.32 -12.32
CA ARG A 237 -9.09 10.78 -12.36
C ARG A 237 -10.02 11.60 -11.45
N PRO A 238 -11.30 11.25 -11.25
CA PRO A 238 -12.15 11.93 -10.29
C PRO A 238 -11.64 11.88 -8.84
N GLN A 239 -10.96 10.81 -8.42
CA GLN A 239 -10.39 10.69 -7.06
C GLN A 239 -9.35 11.76 -6.85
N LYS A 240 -8.36 11.84 -7.76
CA LYS A 240 -7.35 12.90 -7.78
C LYS A 240 -7.96 14.29 -7.59
N ILE A 241 -9.00 14.61 -8.37
CA ILE A 241 -9.65 15.93 -8.34
C ILE A 241 -10.34 16.17 -7.00
N GLY A 242 -11.03 15.15 -6.46
CA GLY A 242 -11.67 15.21 -5.16
C GLY A 242 -10.68 15.41 -4.03
N GLU A 243 -9.63 14.60 -4.00
CA GLU A 243 -8.57 14.64 -2.99
C GLU A 243 -7.77 15.95 -3.07
N ASP A 244 -7.37 16.40 -4.27
CA ASP A 244 -6.67 17.67 -4.48
C ASP A 244 -7.43 18.83 -3.81
N ARG A 245 -8.75 18.91 -4.06
CA ARG A 245 -9.61 19.93 -3.44
C ARG A 245 -9.70 19.77 -1.94
N TRP A 246 -9.95 18.55 -1.47
CA TRP A 246 -10.14 18.25 -0.05
C TRP A 246 -8.92 18.61 0.81
N PHE A 247 -7.71 18.29 0.30
CA PHE A 247 -6.45 18.62 0.95
C PHE A 247 -6.09 20.11 0.77
N ASP A 248 -6.40 20.75 -0.36
CA ASP A 248 -6.18 22.19 -0.56
C ASP A 248 -6.99 23.04 0.42
N ASP A 249 -8.25 22.69 0.65
CA ASP A 249 -9.14 23.33 1.63
C ASP A 249 -8.56 23.26 3.07
N ARG A 250 -7.66 22.31 3.34
CA ARG A 250 -6.96 22.11 4.62
C ARG A 250 -5.51 22.59 4.60
N HIS A 251 -5.08 23.24 3.51
CA HIS A 251 -3.71 23.71 3.28
C HIS A 251 -2.66 22.61 3.34
N TYR A 252 -2.98 21.44 2.78
CA TYR A 252 -2.05 20.36 2.50
C TYR A 252 -1.78 20.28 1.00
N ARG A 253 -0.65 19.66 0.67
CA ARG A 253 -0.32 19.22 -0.69
C ARG A 253 0.02 17.75 -0.62
N ILE A 254 -0.47 17.00 -1.58
CA ILE A 254 -0.15 15.60 -1.75
C ILE A 254 1.17 15.53 -2.53
N PHE A 255 2.08 14.65 -2.12
CA PHE A 255 3.27 14.30 -2.90
C PHE A 255 2.85 13.26 -3.95
N PRO A 256 2.77 13.64 -5.24
CA PRO A 256 2.41 12.70 -6.30
C PRO A 256 3.56 11.73 -6.57
N LEU A 257 3.26 10.44 -6.75
CA LEU A 257 4.24 9.41 -7.08
C LEU A 257 4.00 8.80 -8.46
N PRO A 258 5.05 8.52 -9.24
CA PRO A 258 4.93 7.84 -10.55
C PRO A 258 4.34 6.43 -10.49
N THR A 259 4.25 5.83 -9.30
CA THR A 259 3.59 4.54 -9.05
C THR A 259 2.06 4.64 -9.08
N GLY A 260 1.50 5.83 -9.28
CA GLY A 260 0.05 6.06 -9.18
C GLY A 260 -0.40 6.41 -7.76
N GLN A 261 0.48 6.33 -6.76
CA GLN A 261 0.13 6.65 -5.37
C GLN A 261 0.34 8.14 -5.05
N GLY A 262 -0.25 8.58 -3.94
CA GLY A 262 -0.03 9.88 -3.30
C GLY A 262 0.39 9.72 -1.85
N ILE A 263 1.25 10.61 -1.35
CA ILE A 263 1.64 10.65 0.07
C ILE A 263 1.28 12.00 0.67
N VAL A 264 0.76 11.99 1.89
CA VAL A 264 0.60 13.20 2.72
C VAL A 264 1.27 12.99 4.06
N LEU A 265 2.07 13.98 4.48
CA LEU A 265 2.66 14.03 5.81
C LEU A 265 1.76 14.87 6.72
N LYS A 266 1.30 14.29 7.83
CA LYS A 266 0.50 15.01 8.83
C LYS A 266 1.42 15.91 9.66
N ARG A 267 1.19 17.22 9.57
CA ARG A 267 1.82 18.24 10.44
C ARG A 267 1.11 18.37 11.78
#